data_AF-A0A1S2PCN2-F1
#
_entry.id   AF-A0A1S2PCN2-F1
#
_cell.length_a   1.000
_cell.length_b   1.000
_cell.length_c   1.000
_cell.angle_alpha   90.00
_cell.angle_beta   90.00
_cell.angle_gamma   90.00
#
_symmetry.space_group_name_H-M   'P 1'
#
loop_
_entity.id
_entity.type
_entity.pdbx_description
1 polymer ?
#
loop_
_entity_poly.entity_id
_entity_poly.type
_entity_poly.pdbx_seq_one_letter_code
_entity_poly.pdbx_strand_id
1 'polypeptide(L)'
;MNRYQAAFAAIAEDVEVLNESAFHHREWGELRPAPGVESVPEDLPVLPHLSRFLYLSYYAGDTRAARWLIDGAPVVLGTRRREAPAVARALSEANQGSGYWDSDWRTVTAGPERCLVRKNSLTLTVTAEERLPPSAGPGQPVSVRFPPERPYMYPGWYLAIGDAGLPRHGERPVVRLYYTPRDPAAAAGLMRAITELLCGAGVPYQLKAANHPEGYERRDAMVLYLYRDDWRCQERALTDLHREHSGTLRDTGPAFALELGRGWWQADEPEQRQGRLMSFGQHRCLLVAEGLVAAWRDGRTTAADRLDAIEERYRAEQLDPAKPYLNAQGSTAL
;
A
#
# COMPACT_ATOMS: atom_id res chain seq x y z
N MET A 1 28.74 0.69 -2.48
CA MET A 1 27.44 -0.01 -2.38
C MET A 1 26.41 0.99 -1.90
N ASN A 2 25.32 1.19 -2.65
CA ASN A 2 24.24 2.09 -2.18
C ASN A 2 23.36 1.39 -1.13
N ARG A 3 22.46 2.13 -0.48
CA ARG A 3 21.58 1.58 0.57
C ARG A 3 20.69 0.41 0.12
N TYR A 4 20.32 0.36 -1.16
CA TYR A 4 19.41 -0.66 -1.70
C TYR A 4 20.17 -1.96 -1.94
N GLN A 5 21.37 -1.86 -2.53
CA GLN A 5 22.29 -2.98 -2.62
C GLN A 5 22.67 -3.52 -1.25
N ALA A 6 22.87 -2.65 -0.25
CA ALA A 6 23.09 -3.09 1.12
C ALA A 6 21.89 -3.86 1.70
N ALA A 7 20.66 -3.42 1.41
CA ALA A 7 19.45 -4.13 1.81
C ALA A 7 19.30 -5.48 1.09
N PHE A 8 19.60 -5.56 -0.21
CA PHE A 8 19.61 -6.82 -0.95
C PHE A 8 20.70 -7.76 -0.46
N ALA A 9 21.91 -7.26 -0.20
CA ALA A 9 23.02 -8.04 0.34
C ALA A 9 22.66 -8.63 1.71
N ALA A 10 22.05 -7.83 2.60
CA ALA A 10 21.59 -8.32 3.90
C ALA A 10 20.55 -9.45 3.74
N ILE A 11 19.56 -9.29 2.85
CA ILE A 11 18.58 -10.35 2.58
C ILE A 11 19.26 -11.60 2.00
N ALA A 12 20.16 -11.44 1.03
CA ALA A 12 20.89 -12.52 0.40
C ALA A 12 21.80 -13.27 1.38
N GLU A 13 22.33 -12.59 2.38
CA GLU A 13 23.08 -13.17 3.48
C GLU A 13 22.19 -13.93 4.47
N ASP A 14 21.04 -13.35 4.80
CA ASP A 14 20.16 -13.85 5.86
C ASP A 14 19.29 -15.03 5.38
N VAL A 15 18.93 -15.08 4.09
CA VAL A 15 17.90 -16.00 3.58
C VAL A 15 18.46 -17.01 2.58
N GLU A 16 18.27 -18.29 2.87
CA GLU A 16 18.61 -19.42 2.00
C GLU A 16 17.37 -20.25 1.69
N VAL A 17 17.00 -20.38 0.41
CA VAL A 17 15.91 -21.29 0.01
C VAL A 17 16.43 -22.73 0.03
N LEU A 18 15.72 -23.62 0.71
CA LEU A 18 16.15 -25.00 0.94
C LEU A 18 15.50 -25.97 -0.06
N ASN A 19 14.21 -25.78 -0.32
CA ASN A 19 13.41 -26.58 -1.25
C ASN A 19 12.12 -25.84 -1.62
N GLU A 20 11.22 -26.51 -2.35
CA GLU A 20 9.96 -25.96 -2.85
C GLU A 20 9.02 -25.45 -1.76
N SER A 21 9.23 -25.86 -0.51
CA SER A 21 8.35 -25.59 0.63
C SER A 21 9.04 -24.98 1.85
N ALA A 22 10.33 -24.66 1.77
CA ALA A 22 11.09 -24.20 2.93
C ALA A 22 12.24 -23.25 2.59
N PHE A 23 12.51 -22.32 3.48
CA PHE A 23 13.71 -21.50 3.48
C PHE A 23 14.26 -21.36 4.90
N HIS A 24 15.57 -21.15 5.04
CA HIS A 24 16.23 -20.80 6.28
C HIS A 24 16.45 -19.29 6.35
N HIS A 25 16.21 -18.70 7.52
CA HIS A 25 16.58 -17.33 7.83
C HIS A 25 17.53 -17.29 9.03
N ARG A 26 18.64 -16.55 8.93
CA ARG A 26 19.72 -16.44 9.93
C ARG A 26 19.23 -16.36 11.38
N GLU A 27 18.27 -15.49 11.67
CA GLU A 27 17.74 -15.30 13.03
C GLU A 27 16.50 -16.13 13.37
N TRP A 28 15.75 -16.61 12.37
CA TRP A 28 14.43 -17.23 12.57
C TRP A 28 14.44 -18.75 12.35
N GLY A 29 15.58 -19.30 11.89
CA GLY A 29 15.75 -20.71 11.59
C GLY A 29 15.02 -21.12 10.30
N GLU A 30 14.66 -22.40 10.22
CA GLU A 30 13.90 -22.94 9.10
C GLU A 30 12.42 -22.54 9.19
N LEU A 31 11.90 -21.98 8.10
CA LEU A 31 10.54 -21.49 7.97
C LEU A 31 9.82 -22.22 6.83
N ARG A 32 8.56 -22.58 7.09
CA ARG A 32 7.67 -23.29 6.17
C ARG A 32 6.30 -22.60 6.14
N PRO A 33 5.58 -22.62 5.00
CA PRO A 33 4.22 -22.13 4.93
C PRO A 33 3.35 -22.76 6.02
N ALA A 34 2.61 -21.94 6.76
CA ALA A 34 1.70 -22.43 7.78
C ALA A 34 0.55 -23.25 7.15
N PRO A 35 0.13 -24.37 7.76
CA PRO A 35 -0.99 -25.16 7.27
C PRO A 35 -2.27 -24.32 7.14
N GLY A 36 -2.97 -24.40 6.00
CA GLY A 36 -4.24 -23.70 5.78
C GLY A 36 -4.15 -22.24 5.34
N VAL A 37 -2.93 -21.68 5.19
CA VAL A 37 -2.75 -20.48 4.35
C VAL A 37 -2.92 -20.95 2.91
N GLU A 38 -3.89 -20.38 2.18
CA GLU A 38 -4.16 -20.70 0.77
C GLU A 38 -2.86 -20.69 -0.05
N SER A 39 -2.26 -21.87 -0.21
CA SER A 39 -1.42 -22.16 -1.35
C SER A 39 -2.39 -22.36 -2.51
N VAL A 40 -2.46 -21.39 -3.42
CA VAL A 40 -2.86 -21.74 -4.79
C VAL A 40 -1.96 -22.93 -5.16
N PRO A 41 -2.49 -24.03 -5.71
CA PRO A 41 -1.67 -25.20 -6.02
C PRO A 41 -0.71 -24.82 -7.15
N GLU A 42 0.43 -24.25 -6.76
CA GLU A 42 1.62 -24.10 -7.57
C GLU A 42 2.67 -25.02 -6.95
N ASP A 43 3.53 -25.58 -7.79
CA ASP A 43 4.64 -26.48 -7.41
C ASP A 43 5.69 -25.82 -6.49
N LEU A 44 5.45 -24.59 -6.00
CA LEU A 44 6.40 -23.77 -5.24
C LEU A 44 5.77 -22.98 -4.07
N PRO A 45 5.25 -23.63 -3.01
CA PRO A 45 4.69 -22.96 -1.83
C PRO A 45 5.65 -21.99 -1.11
N VAL A 46 6.96 -22.17 -1.23
CA VAL A 46 7.97 -21.31 -0.61
C VAL A 46 7.90 -19.87 -1.13
N LEU A 47 7.55 -19.65 -2.39
CA LEU A 47 7.57 -18.32 -3.02
C LEU A 47 6.60 -17.31 -2.38
N PRO A 48 5.28 -17.59 -2.30
CA PRO A 48 4.36 -16.65 -1.66
C PRO A 48 4.64 -16.46 -0.17
N HIS A 49 5.12 -17.51 0.52
CA HIS A 49 5.48 -17.43 1.93
C HIS A 49 6.71 -16.55 2.16
N LEU A 50 7.79 -16.78 1.40
CA LEU A 50 9.01 -15.99 1.43
C LEU A 50 8.74 -14.52 1.06
N SER A 51 8.00 -14.27 -0.01
CA SER A 51 7.62 -12.91 -0.42
C SER A 51 6.90 -12.15 0.71
N ARG A 52 5.96 -12.81 1.40
CA ARG A 52 5.24 -12.22 2.52
C ARG A 52 6.14 -12.02 3.75
N PHE A 53 7.03 -12.96 4.05
CA PHE A 53 8.02 -12.81 5.11
C PHE A 53 8.94 -11.61 4.85
N LEU A 54 9.50 -11.51 3.64
CA LEU A 54 10.34 -10.38 3.22
C LEU A 54 9.60 -9.04 3.34
N TYR A 55 8.32 -9.02 2.95
CA TYR A 55 7.47 -7.84 3.10
C TYR A 55 7.31 -7.43 4.58
N LEU A 56 7.05 -8.37 5.48
CA LEU A 56 6.82 -8.04 6.89
C LEU A 56 8.13 -7.69 7.60
N SER A 57 9.18 -8.50 7.42
CA SER A 57 10.44 -8.37 8.17
C SER A 57 11.33 -7.24 7.65
N TYR A 58 11.53 -7.14 6.33
CA TYR A 58 12.48 -6.19 5.75
C TYR A 58 11.81 -4.91 5.27
N TYR A 59 10.70 -5.02 4.53
CA TYR A 59 10.03 -3.85 3.96
C TYR A 59 9.26 -3.06 5.03
N ALA A 60 8.27 -3.69 5.67
CA ALA A 60 7.41 -3.03 6.64
C ALA A 60 8.03 -2.94 8.04
N GLY A 61 8.98 -3.82 8.39
CA GLY A 61 9.53 -3.90 9.75
C GLY A 61 8.49 -4.27 10.81
N ASP A 62 7.49 -5.07 10.44
CA ASP A 62 6.41 -5.55 11.30
C ASP A 62 6.75 -6.93 11.86
N THR A 63 7.71 -6.97 12.79
CA THR A 63 8.23 -8.21 13.39
C THR A 63 7.10 -9.03 14.03
N ARG A 64 6.10 -8.35 14.61
CA ARG A 64 4.94 -8.99 15.22
C ARG A 64 4.07 -9.70 14.19
N ALA A 65 3.73 -9.04 13.08
CA ALA A 65 2.99 -9.69 12.00
C ALA A 65 3.81 -10.79 11.31
N ALA A 66 5.13 -10.62 11.18
CA ALA A 66 6.03 -11.68 10.70
C ALA A 66 5.97 -12.91 11.62
N ARG A 67 5.97 -12.69 12.93
CA ARG A 67 5.81 -13.76 13.93
C ARG A 67 4.46 -14.47 13.81
N TRP A 68 3.39 -13.71 13.63
CA TRP A 68 2.05 -14.27 13.40
C TRP A 68 1.93 -15.08 12.11
N LEU A 69 2.64 -14.68 11.06
CA LEU A 69 2.72 -15.44 9.82
C LEU A 69 3.38 -16.80 10.04
N ILE A 70 4.40 -16.85 10.89
CA ILE A 70 5.21 -18.05 11.16
C ILE A 70 4.53 -18.98 12.16
N ASP A 71 4.03 -18.44 13.27
CA ASP A 71 3.43 -19.24 14.34
C ASP A 71 2.03 -19.79 13.97
N GLY A 72 1.47 -19.39 12.82
CA GLY A 72 0.14 -19.81 12.37
C GLY A 72 -0.97 -19.14 13.17
N ALA A 73 -1.23 -17.86 12.92
CA ALA A 73 -2.35 -17.17 13.55
C ALA A 73 -3.71 -17.76 13.11
N PRO A 74 -4.75 -17.70 13.96
CA PRO A 74 -6.09 -18.14 13.59
C PRO A 74 -6.57 -17.39 12.33
N VAL A 75 -7.10 -18.17 11.38
CA VAL A 75 -7.51 -17.74 10.03
C VAL A 75 -8.52 -16.58 10.04
N VAL A 76 -9.23 -16.37 11.16
CA VAL A 76 -10.23 -15.31 11.33
C VAL A 76 -9.93 -14.49 12.58
N LEU A 77 -9.53 -13.22 12.36
CA LEU A 77 -9.45 -12.20 13.42
C LEU A 77 -10.69 -11.32 13.32
N GLY A 78 -11.46 -11.19 14.41
CA GLY A 78 -12.60 -10.26 14.45
C GLY A 78 -12.15 -8.80 14.27
N THR A 79 -13.06 -7.95 13.77
CA THR A 79 -12.77 -6.54 13.44
C THR A 79 -12.12 -5.77 14.58
N ARG A 80 -12.52 -6.02 15.84
CA ARG A 80 -11.93 -5.39 17.04
C ARG A 80 -10.49 -5.80 17.35
N ARG A 81 -10.00 -6.91 16.78
CA ARG A 81 -8.57 -7.27 16.83
C ARG A 81 -7.77 -6.61 15.71
N ARG A 82 -8.44 -6.06 14.69
CA ARG A 82 -7.82 -5.38 13.55
C ARG A 82 -7.85 -3.86 13.68
N GLU A 83 -8.82 -3.32 14.41
CA GLU A 83 -9.03 -1.88 14.57
C GLU A 83 -9.21 -1.51 16.04
N ALA A 84 -8.58 -0.40 16.46
CA ALA A 84 -8.84 0.26 17.72
C ALA A 84 -9.82 1.41 17.48
N PRO A 85 -11.08 1.33 17.96
CA PRO A 85 -12.11 2.32 17.62
C PRO A 85 -11.73 3.77 17.99
N ALA A 86 -10.99 3.97 19.08
CA ALA A 86 -10.52 5.30 19.48
C ALA A 86 -9.52 5.90 18.47
N VAL A 87 -8.65 5.07 17.88
CA VAL A 87 -7.70 5.50 16.84
C VAL A 87 -8.43 5.81 15.54
N ALA A 88 -9.34 4.92 15.11
CA ALA A 88 -10.14 5.16 13.92
C ALA A 88 -10.97 6.46 14.02
N ARG A 89 -11.58 6.70 15.19
CA ARG A 89 -12.30 7.95 15.47
C ARG A 89 -11.39 9.18 15.42
N ALA A 90 -10.21 9.12 16.04
CA ALA A 90 -9.27 10.24 16.02
C ALA A 90 -8.78 10.57 14.59
N LEU A 91 -8.58 9.55 13.74
CA LEU A 91 -8.24 9.74 12.33
C LEU A 91 -9.42 10.34 11.53
N SER A 92 -10.64 9.90 11.81
CA SER A 92 -11.87 10.45 11.20
C SER A 92 -12.09 11.92 11.58
N GLU A 93 -11.97 12.27 12.87
CA GLU A 93 -12.07 13.67 13.36
C GLU A 93 -10.92 14.57 12.87
N ALA A 94 -9.81 13.98 12.46
CA ALA A 94 -8.70 14.69 11.85
C ALA A 94 -8.86 14.90 10.35
N ASN A 95 -9.58 14.03 9.64
CA ASN A 95 -9.81 14.16 8.21
C ASN A 95 -10.61 15.43 7.90
N GLN A 96 -10.04 16.32 7.08
CA GLN A 96 -10.66 17.59 6.67
C GLN A 96 -11.44 17.50 5.36
N GLY A 97 -11.55 16.31 4.75
CA GLY A 97 -12.37 16.10 3.58
C GLY A 97 -13.86 16.27 3.87
N SER A 98 -14.59 16.82 2.91
CA SER A 98 -16.06 16.84 2.91
C SER A 98 -16.64 15.64 2.15
N GLY A 99 -15.81 14.98 1.35
CA GLY A 99 -16.07 13.80 0.52
C GLY A 99 -16.26 14.15 -0.97
N TYR A 100 -16.56 13.13 -1.77
CA TYR A 100 -16.33 13.20 -3.21
C TYR A 100 -17.46 12.59 -4.04
N TRP A 101 -17.50 12.97 -5.30
CA TRP A 101 -18.41 12.42 -6.31
C TRP A 101 -17.75 11.23 -7.01
N ASP A 102 -18.34 10.04 -6.87
CA ASP A 102 -17.95 8.86 -7.65
C ASP A 102 -18.81 8.75 -8.91
N SER A 103 -18.17 8.80 -10.08
CA SER A 103 -18.81 8.74 -11.40
C SER A 103 -19.27 7.31 -11.78
N ASP A 104 -19.88 7.18 -12.96
CA ASP A 104 -20.14 5.90 -13.64
C ASP A 104 -21.19 5.00 -12.97
N TRP A 105 -22.10 5.61 -12.22
CA TRP A 105 -23.30 4.95 -11.73
C TRP A 105 -24.42 5.08 -12.76
N ARG A 106 -25.37 4.14 -12.75
CA ARG A 106 -26.59 4.21 -13.56
C ARG A 106 -27.82 4.12 -12.69
N THR A 107 -28.79 4.99 -12.94
CA THR A 107 -30.11 4.90 -12.29
C THR A 107 -30.82 3.62 -12.73
N VAL A 108 -31.43 2.91 -11.78
CA VAL A 108 -32.23 1.70 -12.00
C VAL A 108 -33.72 2.03 -11.89
N THR A 109 -34.09 2.73 -10.82
CA THR A 109 -35.45 3.26 -10.63
C THR A 109 -35.35 4.72 -10.23
N ALA A 110 -36.25 5.55 -10.76
CA ALA A 110 -36.35 6.96 -10.37
C ALA A 110 -37.57 7.13 -9.46
N GLY A 111 -37.33 7.44 -8.19
CA GLY A 111 -38.34 7.95 -7.27
C GLY A 111 -38.05 9.42 -6.94
N PRO A 112 -39.05 10.21 -6.52
CA PRO A 112 -38.89 11.64 -6.27
C PRO A 112 -37.87 11.94 -5.15
N GLU A 113 -37.83 11.13 -4.09
CA GLU A 113 -36.89 11.33 -2.97
C GLU A 113 -35.69 10.39 -3.00
N ARG A 114 -35.91 9.13 -3.40
CA ARG A 114 -34.88 8.09 -3.41
C ARG A 114 -34.82 7.42 -4.77
N CYS A 115 -33.60 7.16 -5.23
CA CYS A 115 -33.29 6.52 -6.49
C CYS A 115 -32.40 5.30 -6.22
N LEU A 116 -32.70 4.18 -6.88
CA LEU A 116 -31.74 3.07 -6.92
C LEU A 116 -30.72 3.35 -8.00
N VAL A 117 -29.44 3.26 -7.67
CA VAL A 117 -28.33 3.41 -8.60
C VAL A 117 -27.45 2.16 -8.56
N ARG A 118 -26.87 1.80 -9.70
CA ARG A 118 -26.03 0.61 -9.84
C ARG A 118 -24.71 0.94 -10.51
N LYS A 119 -23.63 0.37 -9.97
CA LYS A 119 -22.30 0.32 -10.57
C LYS A 119 -21.74 -1.07 -10.34
N ASN A 120 -21.41 -1.79 -11.40
CA ASN A 120 -21.05 -3.22 -11.35
C ASN A 120 -22.12 -4.04 -10.61
N SER A 121 -21.74 -4.85 -9.62
CA SER A 121 -22.64 -5.63 -8.77
C SER A 121 -23.22 -4.87 -7.58
N LEU A 122 -22.81 -3.62 -7.36
CA LEU A 122 -23.27 -2.81 -6.24
C LEU A 122 -24.50 -2.00 -6.62
N THR A 123 -25.58 -2.15 -5.86
CA THR A 123 -26.79 -1.32 -5.96
C THR A 123 -26.96 -0.54 -4.66
N LEU A 124 -27.08 0.79 -4.76
CA LEU A 124 -27.29 1.69 -3.64
C LEU A 124 -28.63 2.41 -3.77
N THR A 125 -29.18 2.82 -2.63
CA THR A 125 -30.29 3.77 -2.56
C THR A 125 -29.71 5.13 -2.22
N VAL A 126 -29.91 6.12 -3.10
CA VAL A 126 -29.38 7.49 -2.93
C VAL A 126 -30.51 8.51 -2.93
N THR A 127 -30.34 9.59 -2.18
CA THR A 127 -31.23 10.76 -2.19
C THR A 127 -30.97 11.66 -3.41
N ALA A 128 -31.74 12.75 -3.55
CA ALA A 128 -31.51 13.74 -4.60
C ALA A 128 -30.20 14.53 -4.40
N GLU A 129 -29.82 14.78 -3.14
CA GLU A 129 -28.60 15.51 -2.78
C GLU A 129 -27.33 14.65 -2.94
N GLU A 130 -27.48 13.34 -2.89
CA GLU A 130 -26.38 12.38 -3.04
C GLU A 130 -26.13 11.96 -4.49
N ARG A 131 -26.78 12.59 -5.49
CA ARG A 131 -26.59 12.25 -6.90
C ARG A 131 -26.51 13.48 -7.81
N LEU A 132 -25.72 13.37 -8.88
CA LEU A 132 -25.63 14.39 -9.94
C LEU A 132 -25.76 13.75 -11.34
N PRO A 133 -26.66 14.23 -12.22
CA PRO A 133 -27.69 15.24 -11.94
C PRO A 133 -28.83 14.67 -11.05
N PRO A 134 -29.51 15.51 -10.25
CA PRO A 134 -30.55 15.06 -9.31
C PRO A 134 -31.80 14.50 -10.00
N SER A 135 -32.06 14.91 -11.25
CA SER A 135 -33.26 14.53 -12.02
C SER A 135 -33.01 13.43 -13.05
N ALA A 136 -31.90 12.70 -12.97
CA ALA A 136 -31.59 11.63 -13.92
C ALA A 136 -32.70 10.57 -13.98
N GLY A 137 -33.23 10.34 -15.19
CA GLY A 137 -34.23 9.30 -15.44
C GLY A 137 -33.60 7.89 -15.45
N PRO A 138 -34.38 6.80 -15.44
CA PRO A 138 -33.87 5.43 -15.44
C PRO A 138 -32.86 5.16 -16.58
N GLY A 139 -31.79 4.43 -16.28
CA GLY A 139 -30.71 4.07 -17.22
C GLY A 139 -29.67 5.16 -17.48
N GLN A 140 -29.92 6.40 -17.02
CA GLN A 140 -29.01 7.52 -17.23
C GLN A 140 -27.79 7.46 -16.30
N PRO A 141 -26.62 7.96 -16.76
CA PRO A 141 -25.43 8.06 -15.93
C PRO A 141 -25.62 9.12 -14.83
N VAL A 142 -25.14 8.80 -13.63
CA VAL A 142 -25.07 9.71 -12.49
C VAL A 142 -23.75 9.57 -11.77
N SER A 143 -23.35 10.62 -11.05
CA SER A 143 -22.33 10.53 -9.99
C SER A 143 -23.02 10.40 -8.64
N VAL A 144 -22.44 9.64 -7.72
CA VAL A 144 -22.95 9.42 -6.37
C VAL A 144 -22.02 10.03 -5.35
N ARG A 145 -22.57 10.73 -4.35
CA ARG A 145 -21.79 11.33 -3.27
C ARG A 145 -21.38 10.26 -2.26
N PHE A 146 -20.09 10.18 -1.97
CA PHE A 146 -19.55 9.35 -0.90
C PHE A 146 -18.94 10.24 0.21
N PRO A 147 -18.92 9.76 1.47
CA PRO A 147 -18.19 10.42 2.55
C PRO A 147 -16.68 10.49 2.23
N PRO A 148 -15.91 11.34 2.93
CA PRO A 148 -14.45 11.50 2.74
C PRO A 148 -13.64 10.28 3.21
N GLU A 149 -14.30 9.21 3.62
CA GLU A 149 -13.68 8.01 4.15
C GLU A 149 -14.36 6.74 3.66
N ARG A 150 -13.62 5.64 3.62
CA ARG A 150 -14.15 4.31 3.34
C ARG A 150 -13.79 3.34 4.47
N PRO A 151 -14.56 3.33 5.57
CA PRO A 151 -14.30 2.41 6.67
C PRO A 151 -14.34 0.97 6.18
N TYR A 152 -13.49 0.12 6.74
CA TYR A 152 -13.42 -1.32 6.46
C TYR A 152 -13.05 -1.72 5.03
N MET A 153 -12.68 -0.77 4.15
CA MET A 153 -12.21 -1.10 2.79
C MET A 153 -10.93 -1.94 2.84
N TYR A 154 -10.03 -1.63 3.77
CA TYR A 154 -8.83 -2.40 4.05
C TYR A 154 -8.77 -2.70 5.56
N PRO A 155 -8.99 -3.95 5.99
CA PRO A 155 -8.93 -4.28 7.41
C PRO A 155 -7.58 -3.88 8.03
N GLY A 156 -7.62 -3.17 9.16
CA GLY A 156 -6.42 -2.61 9.82
C GLY A 156 -6.03 -1.20 9.36
N TRP A 157 -6.79 -0.59 8.44
CA TRP A 157 -6.52 0.74 7.90
C TRP A 157 -7.75 1.63 7.94
N TYR A 158 -7.51 2.89 8.28
CA TYR A 158 -8.38 4.00 7.98
C TYR A 158 -8.04 4.53 6.58
N LEU A 159 -9.05 4.92 5.80
CA LEU A 159 -8.88 5.43 4.44
C LEU A 159 -9.60 6.76 4.27
N ALA A 160 -8.85 7.83 4.03
CA ALA A 160 -9.34 9.12 3.57
C ALA A 160 -9.25 9.22 2.04
N ILE A 161 -10.27 9.81 1.43
CA ILE A 161 -10.37 10.10 0.00
C ILE A 161 -10.54 11.61 -0.18
N GLY A 162 -9.77 12.21 -1.08
CA GLY A 162 -9.85 13.64 -1.36
C GLY A 162 -11.18 14.04 -1.98
N ASP A 163 -11.57 15.30 -1.79
CA ASP A 163 -12.86 15.82 -2.29
C ASP A 163 -12.93 15.82 -3.84
N ALA A 164 -11.78 15.94 -4.50
CA ALA A 164 -11.63 15.76 -5.95
C ALA A 164 -11.58 14.28 -6.40
N GLY A 165 -11.78 13.34 -5.48
CA GLY A 165 -11.70 11.90 -5.71
C GLY A 165 -10.34 11.32 -5.34
N LEU A 166 -10.08 10.12 -5.88
CA LEU A 166 -8.86 9.34 -5.65
C LEU A 166 -8.12 9.06 -6.97
N PRO A 167 -6.78 8.90 -6.92
CA PRO A 167 -6.04 8.39 -8.06
C PRO A 167 -6.53 7.01 -8.48
N ARG A 168 -6.77 6.83 -9.78
CA ARG A 168 -7.21 5.58 -10.39
C ARG A 168 -6.06 4.97 -11.19
N HIS A 169 -5.82 3.68 -10.98
CA HIS A 169 -4.80 2.95 -11.73
C HIS A 169 -5.11 2.97 -13.23
N GLY A 170 -4.08 3.20 -14.05
CA GLY A 170 -4.19 3.25 -15.50
C GLY A 170 -4.58 4.62 -16.07
N GLU A 171 -5.04 5.59 -15.26
CA GLU A 171 -5.35 6.93 -15.76
C GLU A 171 -4.09 7.79 -15.93
N ARG A 172 -3.31 7.92 -14.85
CA ARG A 172 -2.03 8.65 -14.83
C ARG A 172 -1.06 7.96 -13.88
N PRO A 173 0.26 8.17 -14.03
CA PRO A 173 1.24 7.62 -13.10
C PRO A 173 0.96 8.06 -11.66
N VAL A 174 0.97 7.11 -10.73
CA VAL A 174 0.73 7.35 -9.29
C VAL A 174 2.05 7.21 -8.53
N VAL A 175 2.27 8.11 -7.58
CA VAL A 175 3.34 8.01 -6.59
C VAL A 175 2.74 7.78 -5.21
N ARG A 176 3.53 7.18 -4.34
CA ARG A 176 3.24 6.99 -2.93
C ARG A 176 4.20 7.80 -2.10
N LEU A 177 3.69 8.51 -1.11
CA LEU A 177 4.47 9.14 -0.06
C LEU A 177 4.18 8.41 1.25
N TYR A 178 5.22 7.89 1.88
CA TYR A 178 5.11 7.19 3.15
C TYR A 178 5.52 8.14 4.27
N TYR A 179 4.73 8.12 5.34
CA TYR A 179 5.06 8.76 6.61
C TYR A 179 5.17 7.68 7.67
N THR A 180 6.15 7.79 8.55
CA THR A 180 6.33 6.89 9.72
C THR A 180 6.00 7.58 11.03
N PRO A 181 4.73 7.94 11.27
CA PRO A 181 4.31 8.53 12.53
C PRO A 181 4.69 7.62 13.70
N ARG A 182 5.16 8.22 14.79
CA ARG A 182 5.61 7.48 15.98
C ARG A 182 4.46 6.87 16.79
N ASP A 183 3.26 7.42 16.65
CA ASP A 183 2.07 7.05 17.41
C ASP A 183 0.78 7.50 16.68
N PRO A 184 -0.42 7.05 17.14
CA PRO A 184 -1.69 7.48 16.57
C PRO A 184 -1.95 8.99 16.57
N ALA A 185 -1.43 9.74 17.55
CA ALA A 185 -1.65 11.18 17.64
C ALA A 185 -0.85 11.94 16.57
N ALA A 186 0.39 11.52 16.32
CA ALA A 186 1.22 12.01 15.21
C ALA A 186 0.52 11.78 13.85
N ALA A 187 -0.09 10.61 13.68
CA ALA A 187 -0.83 10.26 12.46
C ALA A 187 -2.09 11.10 12.28
N ALA A 188 -2.85 11.35 13.35
CA ALA A 188 -3.99 12.27 13.32
C ALA A 188 -3.56 13.70 12.98
N GLY A 189 -2.44 14.19 13.54
CA GLY A 189 -1.87 15.49 13.19
C GLY A 189 -1.52 15.60 11.69
N LEU A 190 -0.84 14.60 11.14
CA LEU A 190 -0.54 14.53 9.71
C LEU A 190 -1.79 14.38 8.84
N MET A 191 -2.78 13.60 9.28
CA MET A 191 -4.05 13.41 8.57
C MET A 191 -4.73 14.77 8.40
N ARG A 192 -4.82 15.56 9.47
CA ARG A 192 -5.38 16.91 9.41
C ARG A 192 -4.64 17.78 8.42
N ALA A 193 -3.33 17.95 8.59
CA ALA A 193 -2.54 18.84 7.75
C ALA A 193 -2.56 18.44 6.26
N ILE A 194 -2.42 17.15 5.96
CA ILE A 194 -2.38 16.66 4.57
C ILE A 194 -3.75 16.81 3.92
N THR A 195 -4.83 16.42 4.60
CA THR A 195 -6.18 16.50 4.02
C THR A 195 -6.64 17.95 3.87
N GLU A 196 -6.30 18.84 4.80
CA GLU A 196 -6.57 20.29 4.68
C GLU A 196 -5.87 20.88 3.46
N LEU A 197 -4.58 20.63 3.32
CA LEU A 197 -3.76 21.12 2.20
C LEU A 197 -4.33 20.64 0.85
N LEU A 198 -4.54 19.33 0.71
CA LEU A 198 -4.87 18.74 -0.58
C LEU A 198 -6.34 18.97 -0.96
N CYS A 199 -7.27 18.98 -0.01
CA CYS A 199 -8.66 19.37 -0.28
C CYS A 199 -8.75 20.84 -0.66
N GLY A 200 -8.03 21.73 0.05
CA GLY A 200 -7.96 23.16 -0.29
C GLY A 200 -7.39 23.42 -1.68
N ALA A 201 -6.49 22.56 -2.15
CA ALA A 201 -5.90 22.61 -3.48
C ALA A 201 -6.73 21.88 -4.56
N GLY A 202 -7.82 21.20 -4.21
CA GLY A 202 -8.62 20.42 -5.16
C GLY A 202 -7.87 19.23 -5.76
N VAL A 203 -6.91 18.66 -5.03
CA VAL A 203 -6.05 17.57 -5.52
C VAL A 203 -6.70 16.21 -5.22
N PRO A 204 -6.83 15.30 -6.21
CA PRO A 204 -7.30 13.95 -5.95
C PRO A 204 -6.21 13.16 -5.19
N TYR A 205 -6.61 12.52 -4.09
CA TYR A 205 -5.71 11.71 -3.29
C TYR A 205 -6.41 10.52 -2.63
N GLN A 206 -5.61 9.52 -2.28
CA GLN A 206 -5.99 8.50 -1.31
C GLN A 206 -4.97 8.52 -0.17
N LEU A 207 -5.41 8.59 1.07
CA LEU A 207 -4.54 8.58 2.24
C LEU A 207 -4.98 7.46 3.17
N LYS A 208 -4.08 6.52 3.42
CA LYS A 208 -4.32 5.44 4.39
C LYS A 208 -3.44 5.61 5.62
N ALA A 209 -3.99 5.27 6.79
CA ALA A 209 -3.26 5.23 8.05
C ALA A 209 -3.66 3.99 8.84
N ALA A 210 -2.72 3.38 9.57
CA ALA A 210 -3.00 2.26 10.45
C ALA A 210 -4.04 2.68 11.51
N ASN A 211 -5.10 1.90 11.68
CA ASN A 211 -6.20 2.22 12.60
C ASN A 211 -6.10 1.48 13.95
N HIS A 212 -4.90 1.00 14.29
CA HIS A 212 -4.57 0.34 15.55
C HIS A 212 -3.18 0.80 16.04
N PRO A 213 -2.96 1.03 17.36
CA PRO A 213 -1.67 1.50 17.87
C PRO A 213 -0.48 0.64 17.46
N GLU A 214 -0.64 -0.68 17.46
CA GLU A 214 0.41 -1.62 17.05
C GLU A 214 0.83 -1.46 15.57
N GLY A 215 -0.03 -0.87 14.72
CA GLY A 215 0.31 -0.61 13.33
C GLY A 215 1.37 0.48 13.16
N TYR A 216 1.64 1.29 14.18
CA TYR A 216 2.66 2.35 14.16
C TYR A 216 4.09 1.85 14.38
N GLU A 217 4.26 0.55 14.69
CA GLU A 217 5.58 -0.11 14.63
C GLU A 217 6.05 -0.24 13.18
N ARG A 218 5.11 -0.32 12.23
CA ARG A 218 5.38 -0.47 10.79
C ARG A 218 5.99 0.78 10.18
N ARG A 219 6.89 0.57 9.22
CA ARG A 219 7.55 1.61 8.43
C ARG A 219 6.66 2.19 7.31
N ASP A 220 5.49 1.59 7.07
CA ASP A 220 4.51 2.05 6.09
C ASP A 220 3.15 2.37 6.74
N ALA A 221 3.15 2.75 8.02
CA ALA A 221 1.96 2.99 8.83
C ALA A 221 1.02 4.08 8.29
N MET A 222 1.51 4.98 7.44
CA MET A 222 0.70 5.99 6.76
C MET A 222 1.22 6.21 5.34
N VAL A 223 0.32 6.19 4.35
CA VAL A 223 0.68 6.27 2.93
C VAL A 223 -0.31 7.15 2.18
N LEU A 224 0.21 8.20 1.57
CA LEU A 224 -0.49 9.09 0.66
C LEU A 224 -0.23 8.67 -0.78
N TYR A 225 -1.28 8.60 -1.58
CA TYR A 225 -1.25 8.30 -3.01
C TYR A 225 -1.69 9.55 -3.77
N LEU A 226 -0.87 9.95 -4.74
CA LEU A 226 -1.09 11.10 -5.61
C LEU A 226 -0.77 10.73 -7.05
N TYR A 227 -1.41 11.39 -8.00
CA TYR A 227 -0.84 11.41 -9.34
C TYR A 227 0.51 12.13 -9.32
N ARG A 228 1.46 11.67 -10.13
CA ARG A 228 2.84 12.18 -10.14
C ARG A 228 2.92 13.68 -10.39
N ASP A 229 2.10 14.19 -11.30
CA ASP A 229 2.10 15.62 -11.62
C ASP A 229 1.50 16.45 -10.47
N ASP A 230 0.48 15.92 -9.78
CA ASP A 230 -0.08 16.56 -8.59
C ASP A 230 0.94 16.57 -7.45
N TRP A 231 1.72 15.48 -7.28
CA TRP A 231 2.88 15.47 -6.37
C TRP A 231 3.89 16.57 -6.73
N ARG A 232 4.30 16.69 -8.00
CA ARG A 232 5.24 17.72 -8.45
C ARG A 232 4.72 19.14 -8.18
N CYS A 233 3.44 19.38 -8.42
CA CYS A 233 2.80 20.67 -8.15
C CYS A 233 2.75 21.00 -6.65
N GLN A 234 2.55 19.98 -5.80
CA GLN A 234 2.42 20.15 -4.34
C GLN A 234 3.73 19.89 -3.57
N GLU A 235 4.84 19.63 -4.25
CA GLU A 235 6.11 19.20 -3.64
C GLU A 235 6.55 20.16 -2.54
N ARG A 236 6.62 21.47 -2.85
CA ARG A 236 7.02 22.49 -1.89
C ARG A 236 6.12 22.53 -0.65
N ALA A 237 4.80 22.50 -0.85
CA ALA A 237 3.84 22.58 0.25
C ALA A 237 3.90 21.34 1.14
N LEU A 238 4.06 20.15 0.55
CA LEU A 238 4.22 18.90 1.29
C LEU A 238 5.58 18.80 1.98
N THR A 239 6.65 19.36 1.41
CA THR A 239 7.95 19.49 2.08
C THR A 239 7.87 20.44 3.29
N ASP A 240 7.18 21.57 3.16
CA ASP A 240 7.00 22.52 4.26
C ASP A 240 6.16 21.89 5.38
N LEU A 241 5.06 21.20 5.04
CA LEU A 241 4.26 20.39 5.97
C LEU A 241 5.10 19.31 6.66
N HIS A 242 5.92 18.56 5.90
CA HIS A 242 6.82 17.57 6.49
C HIS A 242 7.77 18.21 7.51
N ARG A 243 8.34 19.38 7.21
CA ARG A 243 9.28 20.08 8.10
C ARG A 243 8.61 20.38 9.45
N GLU A 244 7.36 20.84 9.44
CA GLU A 244 6.57 21.14 10.63
C GLU A 244 6.25 19.90 11.48
N HIS A 245 6.07 18.75 10.83
CA HIS A 245 5.68 17.50 11.50
C HIS A 245 6.83 16.52 11.75
N SER A 246 8.04 16.79 11.26
CA SER A 246 9.16 15.83 11.25
C SER A 246 9.58 15.33 12.64
N GLY A 247 9.38 16.14 13.69
CA GLY A 247 9.60 15.75 15.10
C GLY A 247 8.61 14.70 15.62
N THR A 248 7.52 14.44 14.90
CA THR A 248 6.53 13.40 15.22
C THR A 248 6.70 12.11 14.43
N LEU A 249 7.70 12.08 13.54
CA LEU A 249 8.05 10.93 12.71
C LEU A 249 9.26 10.17 13.29
N ARG A 250 9.23 8.85 13.11
CA ARG A 250 10.37 7.97 13.39
C ARG A 250 11.37 8.08 12.26
N ASP A 251 12.66 8.01 12.59
CA ASP A 251 13.73 8.09 11.59
C ASP A 251 13.96 6.74 10.90
N THR A 252 12.93 6.28 10.19
CA THR A 252 12.90 4.98 9.50
C THR A 252 11.86 5.02 8.37
N GLY A 253 11.92 4.05 7.45
CA GLY A 253 10.95 3.92 6.36
C GLY A 253 11.07 2.61 5.60
N PRO A 254 10.14 2.36 4.66
CA PRO A 254 10.04 1.08 4.01
C PRO A 254 11.31 0.73 3.23
N ALA A 255 11.70 -0.54 3.23
CA ALA A 255 12.80 -0.96 2.36
C ALA A 255 12.45 -0.62 0.90
N PHE A 256 13.47 -0.27 0.11
CA PHE A 256 13.34 0.04 -1.32
C PHE A 256 12.65 1.36 -1.69
N ALA A 257 12.11 2.12 -0.72
CA ALA A 257 11.61 3.47 -0.98
C ALA A 257 12.77 4.51 -1.01
N LEU A 258 12.57 5.62 -1.70
CA LEU A 258 13.46 6.78 -1.68
C LEU A 258 13.25 7.58 -0.40
N GLU A 259 14.33 7.91 0.31
CA GLU A 259 14.26 8.81 1.46
C GLU A 259 14.16 10.25 0.96
N LEU A 260 13.11 10.96 1.38
CA LEU A 260 12.96 12.39 1.15
C LEU A 260 13.38 13.21 2.38
N GLY A 261 13.23 12.63 3.57
CA GLY A 261 13.66 13.19 4.84
C GLY A 261 13.29 12.25 6.00
N ARG A 262 13.54 12.70 7.23
CA ARG A 262 13.25 11.93 8.45
C ARG A 262 11.81 11.40 8.42
N GLY A 263 11.68 10.08 8.34
CA GLY A 263 10.39 9.38 8.33
C GLY A 263 9.48 9.70 7.15
N TRP A 264 10.01 10.26 6.07
CA TRP A 264 9.26 10.63 4.86
C TRP A 264 9.92 10.08 3.60
N TRP A 265 9.16 9.28 2.85
CA TRP A 265 9.70 8.43 1.80
C TRP A 265 8.81 8.42 0.57
N GLN A 266 9.36 8.07 -0.58
CA GLN A 266 8.64 8.05 -1.85
C GLN A 266 8.92 6.79 -2.65
N ALA A 267 7.90 6.30 -3.35
CA ALA A 267 8.04 5.29 -4.38
C ALA A 267 7.01 5.50 -5.48
N ASP A 268 7.28 4.94 -6.65
CA ASP A 268 6.29 4.82 -7.72
C ASP A 268 5.31 3.70 -7.37
N GLU A 269 4.02 3.90 -7.62
CA GLU A 269 3.04 2.82 -7.53
C GLU A 269 3.23 1.90 -8.74
N PRO A 270 3.43 0.57 -8.54
CA PRO A 270 3.62 -0.35 -9.65
C PRO A 270 2.37 -0.46 -10.52
N GLU A 271 2.57 -0.78 -11.79
CA GLU A 271 1.47 -1.19 -12.67
C GLU A 271 0.98 -2.60 -12.32
N GLN A 272 -0.17 -2.99 -12.87
CA GLN A 272 -0.69 -4.34 -12.68
C GLN A 272 0.26 -5.36 -13.27
N ARG A 273 0.64 -6.37 -12.47
CA ARG A 273 1.45 -7.50 -12.95
C ARG A 273 0.53 -8.70 -13.16
N GLN A 274 0.48 -9.24 -14.37
CA GLN A 274 -0.36 -10.39 -14.73
C GLN A 274 -1.84 -10.20 -14.34
N GLY A 275 -2.37 -8.97 -14.52
CA GLY A 275 -3.75 -8.62 -14.17
C GLY A 275 -4.05 -8.57 -12.67
N ARG A 276 -3.04 -8.69 -11.81
CA ARG A 276 -3.17 -8.55 -10.35
C ARG A 276 -2.62 -7.21 -9.90
N LEU A 277 -3.42 -6.51 -9.10
CA LEU A 277 -2.97 -5.33 -8.40
C LEU A 277 -2.16 -5.73 -7.16
N MET A 278 -0.93 -5.25 -7.07
CA MET A 278 -0.05 -5.48 -5.92
C MET A 278 0.39 -4.15 -5.35
N SER A 279 0.52 -4.05 -4.02
CA SER A 279 1.19 -2.87 -3.45
C SER A 279 2.67 -2.86 -3.81
N PHE A 280 3.30 -1.67 -3.81
CA PHE A 280 4.74 -1.51 -4.05
C PHE A 280 5.61 -2.48 -3.23
N GLY A 281 5.40 -2.57 -1.92
CA GLY A 281 6.17 -3.47 -1.06
C GLY A 281 5.99 -4.94 -1.42
N GLN A 282 4.75 -5.37 -1.71
CA GLN A 282 4.51 -6.74 -2.17
C GLN A 282 5.20 -7.03 -3.50
N HIS A 283 5.17 -6.08 -4.44
CA HIS A 283 5.83 -6.22 -5.73
C HIS A 283 7.34 -6.35 -5.57
N ARG A 284 7.98 -5.42 -4.85
CA ARG A 284 9.44 -5.41 -4.70
C ARG A 284 9.95 -6.62 -3.89
N CYS A 285 9.23 -7.04 -2.86
CA CYS A 285 9.56 -8.26 -2.10
C CYS A 285 9.31 -9.55 -2.88
N LEU A 286 8.30 -9.59 -3.77
CA LEU A 286 8.10 -10.74 -4.66
C LEU A 286 9.30 -10.92 -5.60
N LEU A 287 9.82 -9.84 -6.18
CA LEU A 287 11.00 -9.93 -7.05
C LEU A 287 12.25 -10.41 -6.32
N VAL A 288 12.45 -9.99 -5.07
CA VAL A 288 13.54 -10.52 -4.24
C VAL A 288 13.35 -12.02 -4.00
N ALA A 289 12.14 -12.45 -3.65
CA ALA A 289 11.83 -13.87 -3.44
C ALA A 289 12.02 -14.70 -4.72
N GLU A 290 11.57 -14.19 -5.88
CA GLU A 290 11.78 -14.83 -7.19
C GLU A 290 13.28 -15.01 -7.51
N GLY A 291 14.11 -14.00 -7.21
CA GLY A 291 15.56 -14.08 -7.38
C GLY A 291 16.22 -15.12 -6.47
N LEU A 292 15.81 -15.18 -5.19
CA LEU A 292 16.31 -16.19 -4.24
C LEU A 292 15.93 -17.62 -4.64
N VAL A 293 14.70 -17.82 -5.13
CA VAL A 293 14.27 -19.12 -5.66
C VAL A 293 15.06 -19.49 -6.91
N ALA A 294 15.32 -18.54 -7.81
CA ALA A 294 16.11 -18.79 -9.01
C ALA A 294 17.54 -19.22 -8.66
N ALA A 295 18.18 -18.54 -7.69
CA ALA A 295 19.49 -18.95 -7.18
C ALA A 295 19.48 -20.39 -6.67
N TRP A 296 18.49 -20.77 -5.86
CA TRP A 296 18.36 -22.14 -5.36
C TRP A 296 18.21 -23.18 -6.49
N ARG A 297 17.35 -22.90 -7.48
CA ARG A 297 17.15 -23.80 -8.64
C ARG A 297 18.42 -23.99 -9.46
N ASP A 298 19.25 -22.95 -9.56
CA ASP A 298 20.52 -22.96 -10.29
C ASP A 298 21.68 -23.56 -9.46
N GLY A 299 21.44 -23.96 -8.20
CA GLY A 299 22.49 -24.46 -7.30
C GLY A 299 23.46 -23.37 -6.82
N ARG A 300 23.06 -22.10 -6.89
CA ARG A 300 23.82 -20.94 -6.39
C ARG A 300 23.70 -20.84 -4.87
N THR A 301 24.78 -21.08 -4.15
CA THR A 301 24.75 -21.27 -2.69
C THR A 301 25.36 -20.11 -1.89
N THR A 302 26.20 -19.28 -2.49
CA THR A 302 26.84 -18.18 -1.74
C THR A 302 25.90 -16.98 -1.60
N ALA A 303 26.17 -16.08 -0.64
CA ALA A 303 25.42 -14.84 -0.49
C ALA A 303 25.61 -13.91 -1.70
N ALA A 304 26.80 -13.93 -2.32
CA ALA A 304 27.07 -13.17 -3.54
C ALA A 304 26.22 -13.67 -4.71
N ASP A 305 26.14 -15.00 -4.91
CA ASP A 305 25.33 -15.55 -6.00
C ASP A 305 23.83 -15.24 -5.84
N ARG A 306 23.33 -15.26 -4.59
CA ARG A 306 21.95 -14.88 -4.25
C ARG A 306 21.69 -13.40 -4.51
N LEU A 307 22.63 -12.52 -4.17
CA LEU A 307 22.55 -11.10 -4.47
C LEU A 307 22.49 -10.87 -5.99
N ASP A 308 23.37 -11.52 -6.75
CA ASP A 308 23.39 -11.43 -8.21
C ASP A 308 22.05 -11.88 -8.82
N ALA A 309 21.48 -12.99 -8.33
CA ALA A 309 20.17 -13.47 -8.79
C ALA A 309 19.02 -12.50 -8.46
N ILE A 310 19.05 -11.82 -7.31
CA ILE A 310 18.08 -10.76 -6.97
C ILE A 310 18.20 -9.59 -7.97
N GLU A 311 19.43 -9.13 -8.24
CA GLU A 311 19.65 -8.02 -9.18
C GLU A 311 19.28 -8.40 -10.62
N GLU A 312 19.63 -9.61 -11.08
CA GLU A 312 19.19 -10.19 -12.36
C GLU A 312 17.66 -10.17 -12.47
N ARG A 313 16.97 -10.55 -11.39
CA ARG A 313 15.51 -10.60 -11.38
C ARG A 313 14.88 -9.22 -11.54
N TYR A 314 15.41 -8.20 -10.86
CA TYR A 314 14.99 -6.81 -11.04
C TYR A 314 15.24 -6.31 -12.47
N ARG A 315 16.43 -6.58 -13.03
CA ARG A 315 16.77 -6.20 -14.41
C ARG A 315 15.86 -6.86 -15.43
N ALA A 316 15.47 -8.11 -15.21
CA ALA A 316 14.51 -8.82 -16.07
C ALA A 316 13.09 -8.22 -16.03
N GLU A 317 12.72 -7.47 -14.98
CA GLU A 317 11.51 -6.62 -14.93
C GLU A 317 11.80 -5.17 -15.37
N GLN A 318 12.96 -4.93 -15.99
CA GLN A 318 13.40 -3.61 -16.45
C GLN A 318 13.49 -2.57 -15.30
N LEU A 319 13.68 -3.04 -14.07
CA LEU A 319 13.91 -2.20 -12.90
C LEU A 319 15.41 -2.08 -12.63
N ASP A 320 15.85 -0.88 -12.26
CA ASP A 320 17.21 -0.62 -11.79
C ASP A 320 17.33 -1.06 -10.31
N PRO A 321 18.14 -2.08 -9.97
CA PRO A 321 18.35 -2.49 -8.57
C PRO A 321 18.95 -1.37 -7.71
N ALA A 322 19.62 -0.38 -8.31
CA ALA A 322 20.13 0.80 -7.60
C ALA A 322 19.06 1.86 -7.33
N LYS A 323 17.89 1.78 -7.96
CA LYS A 323 16.77 2.70 -7.80
C LYS A 323 15.44 1.95 -7.75
N PRO A 324 15.25 1.02 -6.80
CA PRO A 324 14.07 0.15 -6.77
C PRO A 324 12.77 0.91 -6.45
N TYR A 325 12.86 2.16 -6.02
CA TYR A 325 11.72 3.07 -5.80
C TYR A 325 11.08 3.57 -7.11
N LEU A 326 11.76 3.44 -8.25
CA LEU A 326 11.21 3.79 -9.56
C LEU A 326 10.59 2.57 -10.24
N ASN A 327 9.64 2.80 -11.12
CA ASN A 327 9.22 1.80 -12.11
C ASN A 327 10.15 1.79 -13.34
N ALA A 328 9.99 0.79 -14.19
CA ALA A 328 10.72 0.70 -15.45
C ALA A 328 10.46 1.95 -16.30
N GLN A 329 11.52 2.50 -16.92
CA GLN A 329 11.37 3.63 -17.83
C GLN A 329 10.73 3.13 -19.12
N GLY A 330 9.48 3.53 -19.38
CA GLY A 330 8.76 3.12 -20.60
C GLY A 330 7.29 2.75 -20.39
N SER A 331 6.80 2.66 -19.15
CA SER A 331 5.36 2.56 -18.88
C SER A 331 4.67 3.92 -19.03
N THR A 332 4.70 4.44 -20.25
CA THR A 332 3.63 5.28 -20.76
C THR A 332 2.54 4.34 -21.24
N ALA A 333 1.37 4.42 -20.60
CA ALA A 333 0.15 3.80 -21.06
C ALA A 333 -0.02 3.97 -22.58
N LEU A 334 -0.26 2.85 -23.28
CA LEU A 334 -0.92 2.86 -24.58
C LEU A 334 -2.41 3.15 -24.39
#